data_AF-A0A7S2CPW7-F1
#
_entry.id   AF-A0A7S2CPW7-F1
#
_cell.length_a   1.000
_cell.length_b   1.000
_cell.length_c   1.000
_cell.angle_alpha   90.00
_cell.angle_beta   90.00
_cell.angle_gamma   90.00
#
_symmetry.space_group_name_H-M   'P 1'
#
loop_
_entity.id
_entity.type
_entity.pdbx_description
1 polymer ?
#
loop_
_entity_poly.entity_id
_entity_poly.type
_entity_poly.pdbx_seq_one_letter_code
_entity_poly.pdbx_strand_id
1 'polypeptide(L)'
;PTHGAVQYVDYEAAVADGLVDAAADRVYLGASKVAGPLDGARRSVRIESKDVFNEGLFVVTLDHIPTGCGTWSAFWMFGADSAHVWPSWGEFDIIEGTHTTSSANTALHT
;
A
#
# COMPACT_ATOMS: atom_id res chain seq x y z
N PRO A 1 9.55 -4.44 -2.86
CA PRO A 1 10.62 -3.45 -3.14
C PRO A 1 11.39 -3.04 -1.89
N THR A 2 10.70 -2.61 -0.83
CA THR A 2 11.29 -2.11 0.43
C THR A 2 11.76 -3.20 1.42
N HIS A 3 11.86 -4.46 0.96
CA HIS A 3 12.37 -5.60 1.75
C HIS A 3 11.65 -5.87 3.10
N GLY A 4 10.37 -5.49 3.23
CA GLY A 4 9.58 -5.77 4.43
C GLY A 4 9.23 -7.24 4.62
N ALA A 5 8.87 -7.62 5.85
CA ALA A 5 8.37 -8.96 6.22
C ALA A 5 6.91 -9.16 5.77
N VAL A 6 6.67 -9.06 4.47
CA VAL A 6 5.35 -9.07 3.83
C VAL A 6 5.32 -10.05 2.67
N GLN A 7 4.18 -10.73 2.51
CA GLN A 7 3.86 -11.50 1.32
C GLN A 7 2.67 -10.83 0.61
N TYR A 8 2.93 -10.11 -0.48
CA TYR A 8 1.84 -9.61 -1.31
C TYR A 8 1.22 -10.76 -2.09
N VAL A 9 -0.11 -10.86 -2.04
CA VAL A 9 -0.87 -11.91 -2.72
C VAL A 9 -1.70 -11.33 -3.86
N ASP A 10 -2.09 -12.19 -4.80
CA ASP A 10 -3.01 -11.83 -5.87
C ASP A 10 -4.45 -11.62 -5.35
N TYR A 11 -5.33 -11.19 -6.25
CA TYR A 11 -6.70 -10.83 -5.92
C TYR A 11 -7.50 -12.04 -5.41
N GLU A 12 -7.38 -13.19 -6.08
CA GLU A 12 -8.11 -14.41 -5.72
C GLU A 12 -7.74 -14.88 -4.31
N ALA A 13 -6.45 -14.92 -3.98
CA ALA A 13 -6.00 -15.24 -2.63
C ALA A 13 -6.43 -14.18 -1.61
N ALA A 14 -6.31 -12.89 -1.95
CA ALA A 14 -6.75 -11.80 -1.06
C ALA A 14 -8.24 -11.90 -0.71
N VAL A 15 -9.10 -12.24 -1.66
CA VAL A 15 -10.54 -12.48 -1.43
C VAL A 15 -10.75 -13.70 -0.54
N ALA A 16 -10.09 -14.83 -0.86
CA ALA A 16 -10.22 -16.06 -0.08
C ALA A 16 -9.77 -15.89 1.39
N ASP A 17 -8.81 -15.00 1.60
CA ASP A 17 -8.24 -14.69 2.91
C ASP A 17 -8.94 -13.54 3.65
N GLY A 18 -9.92 -12.90 3.01
CA GLY A 18 -10.62 -11.73 3.55
C GLY A 18 -9.73 -10.49 3.73
N LEU A 19 -8.69 -10.34 2.90
CA LEU A 19 -7.78 -9.19 2.90
C LEU A 19 -8.31 -8.02 2.08
N VAL A 20 -9.27 -8.29 1.19
CA VAL A 20 -9.96 -7.27 0.40
C VAL A 20 -11.46 -7.50 0.45
N ASP A 21 -12.21 -6.41 0.51
CA ASP A 21 -13.66 -6.40 0.35
C ASP A 21 -14.09 -5.06 -0.24
N ALA A 22 -15.19 -5.07 -0.98
CA ALA A 22 -15.75 -3.87 -1.59
C ALA A 22 -17.27 -3.85 -1.42
N ALA A 23 -17.76 -2.83 -0.71
CA ALA A 23 -19.17 -2.53 -0.58
C ALA A 23 -19.51 -1.26 -1.37
N ALA A 24 -20.79 -0.87 -1.38
CA ALA A 24 -21.27 0.27 -2.17
C ALA A 24 -20.62 1.62 -1.78
N ASP A 25 -20.19 1.78 -0.52
CA ASP A 25 -19.71 3.04 0.04
C ASP A 25 -18.27 2.98 0.56
N ARG A 26 -17.65 1.80 0.58
CA ARG A 26 -16.33 1.61 1.19
C ARG A 26 -15.58 0.44 0.57
N VAL A 27 -14.26 0.54 0.64
CA VAL A 27 -13.34 -0.54 0.30
C VAL A 27 -12.53 -0.89 1.54
N TYR A 28 -12.38 -2.18 1.81
CA TYR A 28 -11.49 -2.69 2.83
C TYR A 28 -10.24 -3.25 2.17
N LEU A 29 -9.08 -2.78 2.60
CA LEU A 29 -7.77 -3.32 2.25
C LEU A 29 -7.02 -3.62 3.55
N GLY A 30 -6.58 -4.86 3.73
CA GLY A 30 -6.05 -5.33 4.99
C GLY A 30 -4.83 -6.24 4.87
N ALA A 31 -4.40 -6.70 6.04
CA ALA A 31 -3.36 -7.70 6.19
C ALA A 31 -3.88 -8.85 7.07
N SER A 32 -3.34 -10.04 6.85
CA SER A 32 -3.66 -11.23 7.64
C SER A 32 -3.42 -10.96 9.11
N LYS A 33 -4.31 -11.36 10.02
CA LYS A 33 -4.09 -11.23 11.48
C LYS A 33 -3.22 -12.36 12.06
N VAL A 34 -3.04 -13.44 11.32
CA VAL A 34 -2.13 -14.55 11.62
C VAL A 34 -0.81 -14.41 10.86
N ALA A 35 0.29 -14.84 11.49
CA ALA A 35 1.59 -14.92 10.84
C ALA A 35 1.51 -15.89 9.64
N GLY A 36 2.16 -15.53 8.53
CA GLY A 36 2.17 -16.36 7.33
C GLY A 36 3.24 -17.46 7.40
N PRO A 37 3.17 -18.45 6.49
CA PRO A 37 4.04 -19.62 6.49
C PRO A 37 5.50 -19.32 6.07
N LEU A 38 5.77 -18.15 5.46
CA LEU A 38 7.08 -17.75 4.96
C LEU A 38 7.86 -16.98 6.04
N ASP A 39 8.48 -17.69 6.98
CA ASP A 39 9.28 -17.12 8.08
C ASP A 39 8.53 -16.05 8.91
N GLY A 40 7.20 -16.18 8.99
CA GLY A 40 6.35 -15.23 9.71
C GLY A 40 5.96 -13.97 8.92
N ALA A 41 6.37 -13.85 7.64
CA ALA A 41 5.93 -12.78 6.75
C ALA A 41 4.39 -12.76 6.67
N ARG A 42 3.80 -11.58 6.81
CA ARG A 42 2.35 -11.43 6.87
C ARG A 42 1.80 -11.22 5.47
N ARG A 43 0.76 -11.97 5.10
CA ARG A 43 0.04 -11.71 3.84
C ARG A 43 -0.64 -10.36 3.89
N SER A 44 -0.50 -9.58 2.83
CA SER A 44 -1.09 -8.24 2.67
C SER A 44 -1.37 -7.99 1.19
N VAL A 45 -1.88 -6.81 0.87
CA VAL A 45 -2.13 -6.37 -0.51
C VAL A 45 -1.36 -5.10 -0.84
N ARG A 46 -0.92 -4.99 -2.10
CA ARG A 46 -0.41 -3.77 -2.73
C ARG A 46 -1.21 -3.59 -4.01
N ILE A 47 -1.94 -2.48 -4.10
CA ILE A 47 -2.80 -2.19 -5.25
C ILE A 47 -2.20 -1.02 -6.00
N GLU A 48 -2.14 -1.15 -7.32
CA GLU A 48 -1.63 -0.14 -8.25
C GLU A 48 -2.75 0.20 -9.24
N SER A 49 -2.87 1.47 -9.60
CA SER A 49 -3.85 1.90 -10.60
C SER A 49 -3.48 1.35 -11.98
N LYS A 50 -4.50 1.07 -12.80
CA LYS A 50 -4.28 0.74 -14.23
C LYS A 50 -3.99 1.99 -15.05
N ASP A 51 -4.64 3.09 -14.68
CA ASP A 51 -4.44 4.39 -15.30
C ASP A 51 -3.22 5.10 -14.70
N VAL A 52 -2.52 5.85 -15.54
CA VAL A 52 -1.35 6.66 -15.19
C VAL A 52 -1.68 8.13 -15.46
N PHE A 53 -1.20 9.01 -14.59
CA PHE A 53 -1.51 10.43 -14.64
C PHE A 53 -0.22 11.25 -14.57
N ASN A 54 -0.11 12.25 -15.44
CA ASN A 54 1.01 13.22 -15.42
C ASN A 54 0.64 14.49 -14.63
N GLU A 55 -0.65 14.74 -14.44
CA GLU A 55 -1.19 15.87 -13.70
C GLU A 55 -2.60 15.54 -13.20
N GLY A 56 -3.06 16.22 -12.15
CA GLY A 56 -4.40 16.06 -11.62
C GLY A 56 -4.57 16.54 -10.19
N LEU A 57 -5.81 16.55 -9.72
CA LEU A 57 -6.15 16.68 -8.31
C LEU A 57 -6.66 15.32 -7.82
N PHE A 58 -5.96 14.76 -6.83
CA PHE A 58 -6.30 13.47 -6.27
C PHE A 58 -6.80 13.66 -4.84
N VAL A 59 -7.99 13.13 -4.58
CA VAL A 59 -8.64 13.22 -3.28
C VAL A 59 -8.99 11.81 -2.83
N VAL A 60 -8.53 11.45 -1.63
CA VAL A 60 -8.92 10.20 -0.96
C VAL A 60 -9.59 10.55 0.35
N THR A 61 -10.68 9.86 0.67
CA THR A 61 -11.34 9.91 1.98
C THR A 61 -11.14 8.54 2.64
N LEU A 62 -10.64 8.55 3.87
CA LEU A 62 -10.28 7.34 4.60
C LEU A 62 -11.02 7.31 5.93
N ASP A 63 -11.79 6.25 6.17
CA ASP A 63 -12.38 5.98 7.48
C ASP A 63 -11.35 5.45 8.49
N HIS A 64 -10.29 4.80 7.99
CA HIS A 64 -9.26 4.14 8.80
C HIS A 64 -7.96 3.93 8.01
N ILE A 65 -6.81 3.93 8.70
CA ILE A 65 -5.48 3.58 8.14
C ILE A 65 -4.83 2.49 9.01
N PRO A 66 -4.01 1.56 8.44
CA PRO A 66 -3.32 0.57 9.25
C PRO A 66 -2.49 1.17 10.39
N THR A 67 -2.41 0.46 11.51
CA THR A 67 -1.63 0.86 12.68
C THR A 67 -1.15 -0.37 13.45
N GLY A 68 -0.01 -0.23 14.14
CA GLY A 68 0.54 -1.26 15.02
C GLY A 68 2.04 -1.48 14.80
N CYS A 69 2.72 -2.01 15.82
CA CYS A 69 4.16 -2.29 15.72
C CYS A 69 4.49 -3.18 14.52
N GLY A 70 5.46 -2.74 13.71
CA GLY A 70 5.91 -3.46 12.52
C GLY A 70 5.09 -3.21 11.26
N THR A 71 4.01 -2.41 11.35
CA THR A 71 3.28 -1.96 10.16
C THR A 71 4.02 -0.82 9.45
N TRP A 72 3.90 -0.78 8.14
CA TRP A 72 4.29 0.34 7.29
C TRP A 72 3.22 0.48 6.20
N SER A 73 2.37 1.48 6.31
CA SER A 73 1.29 1.76 5.35
C SER A 73 1.60 3.01 4.54
N ALA A 74 1.28 2.96 3.24
CA ALA A 74 1.46 4.08 2.33
C ALA A 74 0.26 4.21 1.37
N PHE A 75 -0.17 5.45 1.13
CA PHE A 75 -0.94 5.87 -0.05
C PHE A 75 -0.08 6.90 -0.79
N TRP A 76 0.36 6.52 -1.98
CA TRP A 76 1.48 7.14 -2.65
C TRP A 76 1.32 7.04 -4.17
N MET A 77 2.06 7.86 -4.89
CA MET A 77 2.16 7.87 -6.34
C MET A 77 3.60 7.62 -6.74
N PHE A 78 3.80 6.91 -7.84
CA PHE A 78 5.13 6.72 -8.40
C PHE A 78 5.07 6.66 -9.91
N GLY A 79 6.13 7.10 -10.55
CA GLY A 79 6.35 6.81 -11.95
C GLY A 79 7.12 5.52 -12.12
N ALA A 80 6.61 4.61 -12.94
CA ALA A 80 7.36 3.45 -13.38
C ALA A 80 7.02 3.12 -14.83
N ASP A 81 8.06 2.83 -15.62
CA ASP A 81 7.93 2.05 -16.84
C ASP A 81 9.09 1.06 -16.93
N SER A 82 9.08 0.22 -17.96
CA SER A 82 10.14 -0.79 -18.17
C SER A 82 11.51 -0.21 -18.52
N ALA A 83 11.60 1.08 -18.86
CA ALA A 83 12.82 1.75 -19.31
C ALA A 83 13.46 2.62 -18.21
N HIS A 84 12.73 2.90 -17.13
CA HIS A 84 13.16 3.85 -16.12
C HIS A 84 13.21 3.25 -14.72
N VAL A 85 14.40 3.33 -14.13
CA VAL A 85 14.66 2.81 -12.78
C VAL A 85 14.26 3.87 -11.77
N TRP A 86 13.52 3.48 -10.73
CA TRP A 86 13.26 4.33 -9.57
C TRP A 86 14.58 4.93 -9.03
N PRO A 87 14.64 6.22 -8.63
CA PRO A 87 13.53 7.19 -8.54
C PRO A 87 13.41 8.12 -9.76
N SER A 88 13.92 7.75 -10.95
CA SER A 88 14.04 8.70 -12.08
C SER A 88 12.74 9.34 -12.59
N TRP A 89 11.58 8.75 -12.29
CA TRP A 89 10.25 9.32 -12.58
C TRP A 89 9.50 9.86 -11.37
N GLY A 90 10.21 9.95 -10.26
CA GLY A 90 9.70 10.46 -9.01
C GLY A 90 8.78 9.49 -8.26
N GLU A 91 8.63 9.82 -6.99
CA GLU A 91 7.70 9.22 -6.06
C GLU A 91 7.13 10.33 -5.17
N PHE A 92 5.83 10.27 -4.90
CA PHE A 92 5.15 11.17 -3.97
C PHE A 92 4.36 10.36 -2.94
N ASP A 93 4.89 10.31 -1.72
CA ASP A 93 4.22 9.73 -0.57
C ASP A 93 3.22 10.74 -0.01
N ILE A 94 1.93 10.53 -0.28
CA ILE A 94 0.87 11.44 0.17
C ILE A 94 0.57 11.16 1.65
N ILE A 95 0.41 9.89 1.99
CA ILE A 95 0.23 9.42 3.37
C ILE A 95 1.16 8.25 3.60
N GLU A 96 2.13 8.40 4.48
CA GLU A 96 3.00 7.31 4.89
C GLU A 96 3.16 7.27 6.42
N GLY A 97 3.19 6.07 6.98
CA GLY A 97 3.41 5.89 8.42
C GLY A 97 3.98 4.52 8.75
N THR A 98 4.83 4.48 9.77
CA THR A 98 5.41 3.25 10.32
C THR A 98 5.01 3.07 11.77
N HIS A 99 4.96 1.81 12.21
CA HIS A 99 4.66 1.42 13.59
C HIS A 99 3.36 2.04 14.12
N THR A 100 3.46 2.81 15.20
CA THR A 100 2.34 3.47 15.88
C THR A 100 2.38 4.99 15.69
N THR A 101 2.98 5.47 14.60
CA THR A 101 3.06 6.90 14.32
C THR A 101 1.65 7.47 14.17
N SER A 102 1.39 8.62 14.81
CA SER A 102 0.07 9.27 14.83
C SER A 102 -0.07 10.42 13.84
N SER A 103 0.97 10.69 13.05
CA SER A 103 1.01 11.72 12.02
C SER A 103 1.40 11.09 10.68
N ALA A 104 0.79 11.57 9.61
CA ALA A 104 1.21 11.20 8.26
C ALA A 104 2.55 11.87 7.94
N ASN A 105 3.48 11.10 7.38
CA ASN A 105 4.66 11.62 6.72
C ASN A 105 4.35 11.79 5.23
N THR A 106 4.86 12.88 4.67
CA THR A 106 4.74 13.20 3.24
C THR A 106 6.14 13.45 2.70
N ALA A 107 6.49 12.81 1.60
CA ALA A 107 7.83 12.85 1.02
C ALA A 107 7.81 12.85 -0.51
N LEU A 108 8.86 13.42 -1.09
CA LEU A 108 9.16 13.31 -2.51
C LEU A 108 10.50 12.58 -2.68
N HIS A 109 10.57 11.64 -3.62
CA HIS A 109 11.82 11.02 -4.04
C HIS A 109 12.07 11.37 -5.50
N THR A 110 13.31 11.72 -5.84
CA THR A 110 13.71 12.24 -7.15
C THR A 110 15.11 11.76 -7.52
#